data_AF-A0A9P7PG04-F1
#
_entry.id   AF-A0A9P7PG04-F1
#
_cell.length_a   1.000
_cell.length_b   1.000
_cell.length_c   1.000
_cell.angle_alpha   90.00
_cell.angle_beta   90.00
_cell.angle_gamma   90.00
#
_symmetry.space_group_name_H-M   'P 1'
#
loop_
_entity.id
_entity.type
_entity.pdbx_description
1 polymer ?
#
loop_
_entity_poly.entity_id
_entity_poly.type
_entity_poly.pdbx_seq_one_letter_code
_entity_poly.pdbx_strand_id
1 'polypeptide(L)'
;MPVSKETMNMAGLLVDIYGLDQIPPPSRPCPLTCLWLLHPRLRSRSSMQDIAERTLAAWHQTYQYGARRRCLIALAFDMPNHGSRKVCETSNLDWEEGNLNHASDMVNAMGGGAAVMSLLMGLVGVYTGRDAEIDAHVCLGWSLGGHTAWWSLFGEPRLDGAVVVVG
;
A
#
# COMPACT_ATOMS: atom_id res chain seq x y z
N MET A 1 -0.82 15.59 15.73
CA MET A 1 -0.06 16.21 14.63
C MET A 1 -0.66 15.73 13.31
N PRO A 2 -0.82 16.60 12.31
CA PRO A 2 -1.24 16.16 10.98
C PRO A 2 -0.21 15.17 10.42
N VAL A 3 -0.69 14.13 9.72
CA VAL A 3 0.13 13.14 9.03
C VAL A 3 0.60 13.77 7.72
N SER A 4 1.89 13.71 7.40
CA SER A 4 2.39 14.26 6.14
C SER A 4 2.00 13.34 4.98
N LYS A 5 1.90 13.92 3.77
CA LYS A 5 1.67 13.19 2.53
C LYS A 5 2.61 13.71 1.46
N GLU A 6 3.34 12.81 0.83
CA GLU A 6 4.14 13.07 -0.37
C GLU A 6 3.74 12.07 -1.46
N THR A 7 3.75 12.48 -2.74
CA THR A 7 3.58 11.54 -3.87
C THR A 7 4.90 11.45 -4.62
N MET A 8 5.51 10.27 -4.64
CA MET A 8 6.75 10.00 -5.36
C MET A 8 6.49 9.24 -6.66
N ASN A 9 7.33 9.47 -7.67
CA ASN A 9 7.40 8.62 -8.86
C ASN A 9 8.42 7.49 -8.64
N MET A 10 7.93 6.29 -8.31
CA MET A 10 8.74 5.11 -8.05
C MET A 10 8.59 4.10 -9.19
N ALA A 11 9.65 3.84 -9.95
CA ALA A 11 9.63 2.94 -11.10
C ALA A 11 8.50 3.23 -12.13
N GLY A 12 8.18 4.52 -12.35
CA GLY A 12 7.11 4.93 -13.26
C GLY A 12 5.70 4.85 -12.65
N LEU A 13 5.59 4.62 -11.34
CA LEU A 13 4.34 4.53 -10.60
C LEU A 13 4.23 5.70 -9.62
N LEU A 14 3.06 6.32 -9.57
CA LEU A 14 2.76 7.30 -8.53
C LEU A 14 2.43 6.57 -7.22
N VAL A 15 3.25 6.82 -6.20
CA VAL A 15 3.11 6.24 -4.86
C VAL A 15 2.89 7.36 -3.86
N ASP A 16 1.74 7.34 -3.21
CA ASP A 16 1.43 8.24 -2.10
C ASP A 16 2.07 7.64 -0.83
N ILE A 17 2.96 8.41 -0.19
CA ILE A 17 3.66 8.05 1.04
C ILE A 17 3.13 8.95 2.15
N TYR A 18 2.68 8.33 3.23
CA TYR A 18 2.12 8.99 4.39
C TYR A 18 3.02 8.78 5.60
N GLY A 19 3.26 9.83 6.38
CA GLY A 19 3.98 9.73 7.65
C GLY A 19 5.51 9.88 7.54
N LEU A 20 6.06 10.18 6.36
CA LEU A 20 7.52 10.16 6.13
C LEU A 20 8.24 11.27 6.91
N ASP A 21 7.63 12.44 7.06
CA ASP A 21 8.22 13.58 7.80
C ASP A 21 8.25 13.34 9.31
N GLN A 22 7.41 12.41 9.79
CA GLN A 22 7.33 12.03 11.19
C GLN A 22 8.41 11.01 11.56
N ILE A 23 9.16 10.48 10.59
CA ILE A 23 10.25 9.54 10.84
C ILE A 23 11.49 10.31 11.34
N PRO A 24 12.09 9.89 12.47
CA PRO A 24 13.33 10.47 12.98
C PRO A 24 14.41 10.60 11.89
N PRO A 25 15.30 11.59 12.00
CA PRO A 25 16.41 11.74 11.05
C PRO A 25 17.31 10.49 11.10
N PRO A 26 18.05 10.17 10.02
CA PRO A 26 18.93 8.99 9.97
C PRO A 26 19.99 8.92 11.09
N SER A 27 20.33 10.05 11.71
CA SER A 27 21.21 10.13 12.89
C SER A 27 20.60 9.51 14.16
N ARG A 28 19.29 9.25 14.17
CA ARG A 28 18.55 8.59 15.26
C ARG A 28 17.63 7.50 14.67
N PRO A 29 18.20 6.41 14.13
CA PRO A 29 17.42 5.44 13.37
C PRO A 29 16.39 4.72 14.26
N CYS A 30 15.30 4.32 13.62
CA CYS A 30 14.29 3.43 14.17
C CYS A 30 14.03 2.31 13.15
N PRO A 31 13.71 1.08 13.60
CA PRO A 31 13.14 0.09 12.71
C PRO A 31 11.87 0.64 12.06
N LEU A 32 11.83 0.67 10.74
CA LEU A 32 10.75 1.24 9.94
C LEU A 32 9.90 0.12 9.35
N THR A 33 8.61 0.17 9.65
CA THR A 33 7.60 -0.69 9.03
C THR A 33 6.90 0.06 7.91
N CYS A 34 6.77 -0.59 6.76
CA CYS A 34 5.97 -0.11 5.64
C CYS A 34 4.59 -0.79 5.64
N LEU A 35 3.53 0.01 5.75
CA LEU A 35 2.16 -0.43 5.56
C LEU A 35 1.71 -0.17 4.12
N TRP A 36 1.55 -1.23 3.33
CA TRP A 36 1.05 -1.14 1.96
C TRP A 36 -0.47 -1.17 1.92
N LEU A 37 -1.07 -0.11 1.37
CA LEU A 37 -2.51 0.08 1.29
C LEU A 37 -3.02 -0.23 -0.12
N LEU A 38 -3.85 -1.27 -0.22
CA LEU A 38 -4.39 -1.79 -1.47
C LEU A 38 -5.87 -1.40 -1.59
N HIS A 39 -6.17 -0.57 -2.59
CA HIS A 39 -7.48 0.06 -2.77
C HIS A 39 -8.55 -0.91 -3.34
N PRO A 40 -9.85 -0.62 -3.20
CA PRO A 40 -10.91 -1.44 -3.78
C PRO A 40 -11.05 -1.27 -5.30
N ARG A 41 -11.86 -2.13 -5.92
CA ARG A 41 -12.19 -2.08 -7.36
C ARG A 41 -12.78 -0.71 -7.71
N LEU A 42 -12.53 -0.25 -8.94
CA LEU A 42 -13.02 1.05 -9.48
C LEU A 42 -12.50 2.31 -8.77
N ARG A 43 -11.60 2.16 -7.78
CA ARG A 43 -10.99 3.27 -7.04
C ARG A 43 -9.53 3.48 -7.44
N SER A 44 -8.81 4.23 -6.61
CA SER A 44 -7.43 4.65 -6.78
C SER A 44 -6.73 4.72 -5.43
N ARG A 45 -5.41 4.90 -5.44
CA ARG A 45 -4.57 5.11 -4.26
C ARG A 45 -5.09 6.18 -3.31
N SER A 46 -5.69 7.26 -3.84
CA SER A 46 -6.23 8.36 -3.02
C SER A 46 -7.39 7.93 -2.13
N SER A 47 -8.10 6.84 -2.47
CA SER A 47 -9.17 6.30 -1.63
C SER A 47 -8.65 5.70 -0.32
N MET A 48 -7.35 5.44 -0.22
CA MET A 48 -6.71 4.91 0.98
C MET A 48 -6.24 6.00 1.95
N GLN A 49 -6.43 7.28 1.63
CA GLN A 49 -5.93 8.40 2.44
C GLN A 49 -6.49 8.41 3.87
N ASP A 50 -7.81 8.28 4.04
CA ASP A 50 -8.43 8.30 5.38
C ASP A 50 -7.95 7.12 6.25
N ILE A 51 -7.77 5.94 5.64
CA ILE A 51 -7.18 4.77 6.31
C ILE A 51 -5.74 5.08 6.74
N ALA A 52 -4.91 5.62 5.84
CA ALA A 52 -3.53 5.99 6.14
C ALA A 52 -3.44 6.97 7.33
N GLU A 53 -4.20 8.06 7.25
CA GLU A 53 -4.19 9.12 8.26
C GLU A 53 -4.64 8.62 9.63
N ARG A 54 -5.75 7.86 9.69
CA ARG A 54 -6.27 7.32 10.95
C ARG A 54 -5.35 6.27 11.55
N THR A 55 -4.81 5.36 10.73
CA THR A 55 -3.88 4.33 11.20
C THR A 55 -2.61 4.95 11.75
N LEU A 56 -2.01 5.91 11.04
CA LEU A 56 -0.79 6.59 11.50
C LEU A 56 -1.07 7.50 12.71
N ALA A 57 -2.20 8.19 12.76
CA ALA A 57 -2.59 8.98 13.93
C ALA A 57 -2.76 8.10 15.18
N ALA A 58 -3.45 6.96 15.06
CA ALA A 58 -3.60 6.00 16.15
C ALA A 58 -2.24 5.41 16.56
N TRP A 59 -1.40 5.02 15.61
CA TRP A 59 -0.05 4.54 15.88
C TRP A 59 0.76 5.56 16.68
N HIS A 60 0.78 6.81 16.24
CA HIS A 60 1.50 7.87 16.94
C HIS A 60 0.94 8.10 18.35
N GLN A 61 -0.38 8.08 18.57
CA GLN A 61 -0.96 8.26 19.91
C GLN A 61 -0.58 7.12 20.86
N THR A 62 -0.66 5.87 20.40
CA THR A 62 -0.35 4.70 21.24
C THR A 62 1.15 4.59 21.54
N TYR A 63 2.00 4.91 20.57
CA TYR A 63 3.44 4.68 20.67
C TYR A 63 4.26 5.93 21.05
N GLN A 64 3.64 7.11 21.18
CA GLN A 64 4.29 8.29 21.76
C GLN A 64 4.60 8.15 23.27
N TYR A 65 3.89 7.26 23.98
CA TYR A 65 3.96 7.13 25.44
C TYR A 65 4.56 5.79 25.93
N GLY A 66 5.04 4.93 25.03
CA GLY A 66 5.54 3.58 25.35
C GLY A 66 6.91 3.27 24.76
N ALA A 67 7.66 2.39 25.43
CA ALA A 67 9.07 2.07 25.17
C ALA A 67 9.40 1.37 23.82
N ARG A 68 8.53 1.41 22.81
CA ARG A 68 8.73 0.74 21.51
C ARG A 68 9.04 1.73 20.39
N ARG A 69 10.32 1.77 20.02
CA ARG A 69 10.97 2.71 19.09
C ARG A 69 10.73 2.40 17.60
N ARG A 70 9.63 1.73 17.23
CA ARG A 70 9.35 1.35 15.83
C ARG A 70 8.58 2.47 15.12
N CYS A 71 9.01 2.78 13.92
CA CYS A 71 8.41 3.77 13.05
C CYS A 71 7.48 3.11 12.02
N LEU A 72 6.49 3.86 11.55
CA LEU A 72 5.49 3.38 10.60
C LEU A 72 5.25 4.44 9.53
N ILE A 73 5.32 4.04 8.27
CA ILE A 73 4.80 4.80 7.12
C ILE A 73 3.72 3.98 6.43
N ALA A 74 2.79 4.66 5.76
CA ALA A 74 1.81 4.02 4.90
C ALA A 74 2.06 4.40 3.44
N LEU A 75 1.86 3.46 2.52
CA LEU A 75 2.10 3.64 1.09
C LEU A 75 0.90 3.17 0.29
N ALA A 76 0.46 3.95 -0.69
CA ALA A 76 -0.62 3.59 -1.59
C ALA A 76 -0.23 3.84 -3.04
N PHE A 77 -0.55 2.91 -3.92
CA PHE A 77 -0.31 3.01 -5.37
C PHE A 77 -1.54 2.55 -6.14
N ASP A 78 -1.65 2.96 -7.40
CA ASP A 78 -2.74 2.48 -8.26
C ASP A 78 -2.40 1.07 -8.79
N MET A 79 -3.27 0.10 -8.48
CA MET A 79 -3.17 -1.24 -9.04
C MET A 79 -3.37 -1.21 -10.57
N PRO A 80 -2.98 -2.27 -11.30
CA PRO A 80 -3.18 -2.33 -12.75
C PRO A 80 -4.61 -1.97 -13.15
N ASN A 81 -4.72 -1.19 -14.23
CA ASN A 81 -5.99 -0.72 -14.79
C ASN A 81 -6.87 0.12 -13.84
N HIS A 82 -6.31 0.69 -12.77
CA HIS A 82 -7.02 1.55 -11.82
C HIS A 82 -6.38 2.95 -11.70
N GLY A 83 -7.14 3.90 -11.12
CA GLY A 83 -6.68 5.27 -10.88
C GLY A 83 -5.97 5.91 -12.07
N SER A 84 -4.76 6.42 -11.83
CA SER A 84 -3.92 7.05 -12.86
C SER A 84 -3.34 6.10 -13.91
N ARG A 85 -3.53 4.79 -13.74
CA ARG A 85 -3.07 3.72 -14.64
C ARG A 85 -4.23 3.03 -15.38
N LYS A 86 -5.42 3.62 -15.36
CA LYS A 86 -6.60 3.07 -16.03
C LYS A 86 -6.39 3.09 -17.56
N VAL A 87 -6.57 1.93 -18.19
CA VAL A 87 -6.40 1.74 -19.63
C VAL A 87 -7.73 1.35 -20.29
N CYS A 88 -8.50 0.46 -19.66
CA CYS A 88 -9.79 -0.03 -20.15
C CYS A 88 -10.83 -0.04 -19.04
N GLU A 89 -11.90 0.72 -19.20
CA GLU A 89 -12.98 0.79 -18.21
C GLU A 89 -13.72 -0.54 -18.08
N THR A 90 -14.14 -1.14 -19.20
CA THR A 90 -14.88 -2.41 -19.23
C THR A 90 -14.17 -3.53 -18.49
N SER A 91 -12.84 -3.62 -18.57
CA SER A 91 -12.09 -4.65 -17.83
C SER A 91 -12.15 -4.53 -16.31
N ASN A 92 -12.61 -3.40 -15.77
CA ASN A 92 -12.86 -3.27 -14.34
C ASN A 92 -14.31 -3.53 -13.94
N LEU A 93 -15.22 -3.65 -14.91
CA LEU A 93 -16.65 -3.89 -14.69
C LEU A 93 -16.93 -5.38 -14.46
N ASP A 94 -18.14 -5.71 -14.01
CA ASP A 94 -18.59 -7.09 -13.86
C ASP A 94 -19.23 -7.68 -15.14
N TRP A 95 -19.67 -8.94 -15.04
CA TRP A 95 -20.32 -9.64 -16.16
C TRP A 95 -21.62 -8.98 -16.61
N GLU A 96 -22.43 -8.46 -15.68
CA GLU A 96 -23.71 -7.80 -15.98
C GLU A 96 -23.49 -6.46 -16.68
N GLU A 97 -22.38 -5.81 -16.35
CA GLU A 97 -21.88 -4.58 -16.96
C GLU A 97 -21.09 -4.81 -18.27
N GLY A 98 -21.09 -6.03 -18.81
CA GLY A 98 -20.55 -6.36 -20.14
C GLY A 98 -19.09 -6.81 -20.16
N ASN A 99 -18.46 -7.07 -19.01
CA ASN A 99 -17.13 -7.67 -18.97
C ASN A 99 -17.18 -9.19 -19.13
N LEU A 100 -17.10 -9.68 -20.36
CA LEU A 100 -17.04 -11.12 -20.65
C LEU A 100 -15.80 -11.80 -20.06
N ASN A 101 -14.73 -11.04 -19.79
CA ASN A 101 -13.47 -11.54 -19.25
C ASN A 101 -13.33 -11.28 -17.74
N HIS A 102 -14.42 -10.95 -17.02
CA HIS A 102 -14.38 -10.47 -15.64
C HIS A 102 -13.51 -11.32 -14.71
N ALA A 103 -13.66 -12.65 -14.72
CA ALA A 103 -12.85 -13.54 -13.90
C ALA A 103 -11.33 -13.38 -14.17
N SER A 104 -10.93 -13.40 -15.43
CA SER A 104 -9.53 -13.25 -15.84
C SER A 104 -9.00 -11.86 -15.49
N ASP A 105 -9.80 -10.82 -15.72
CA ASP A 105 -9.43 -9.44 -15.41
C ASP A 105 -9.26 -9.23 -13.90
N MET A 106 -10.12 -9.82 -13.06
CA MET A 106 -9.98 -9.76 -11.61
C MET A 106 -8.72 -10.49 -11.13
N VAL A 107 -8.44 -11.68 -11.66
CA VAL A 107 -7.20 -12.42 -11.35
C VAL A 107 -5.96 -11.62 -11.73
N ASN A 108 -5.96 -11.00 -12.91
CA ASN A 108 -4.86 -10.16 -13.37
C ASN A 108 -4.69 -8.89 -12.52
N ALA A 109 -5.79 -8.26 -12.10
CA ALA A 109 -5.74 -7.09 -11.23
C ALA A 109 -5.15 -7.45 -9.85
N MET A 110 -5.53 -8.60 -9.28
CA MET A 110 -4.99 -9.10 -8.01
C MET A 110 -3.51 -9.47 -8.12
N GLY A 111 -3.16 -10.38 -9.04
CA GLY A 111 -1.78 -10.83 -9.22
C GLY A 111 -0.84 -9.70 -9.65
N GLY A 112 -1.30 -8.82 -10.53
CA GLY A 112 -0.55 -7.64 -10.95
C GLY A 112 -0.41 -6.59 -9.85
N GLY A 113 -1.42 -6.42 -9.00
CA GLY A 113 -1.32 -5.59 -7.79
C GLY A 113 -0.27 -6.11 -6.82
N ALA A 114 -0.29 -7.42 -6.55
CA ALA A 114 0.71 -8.09 -5.72
C ALA A 114 2.14 -7.95 -6.28
N ALA A 115 2.31 -8.16 -7.60
CA ALA A 115 3.60 -8.00 -8.27
C ALA A 115 4.13 -6.56 -8.22
N VAL A 116 3.25 -5.56 -8.39
CA VAL A 116 3.63 -4.15 -8.27
C VAL A 116 4.04 -3.81 -6.83
N MET A 117 3.29 -4.28 -5.82
CA MET A 117 3.68 -4.09 -4.43
C MET A 117 5.05 -4.72 -4.14
N SER A 118 5.29 -5.95 -4.61
CA SER A 118 6.56 -6.66 -4.47
C SER A 118 7.73 -5.88 -5.07
N LEU A 119 7.55 -5.30 -6.26
CA LEU A 119 8.52 -4.40 -6.88
C LEU A 119 8.80 -3.17 -6.00
N LEU A 120 7.74 -2.49 -5.56
CA LEU A 120 7.87 -1.27 -4.75
C LEU A 120 8.50 -1.54 -3.38
N MET A 121 8.25 -2.70 -2.77
CA MET A 121 8.93 -3.15 -1.55
C MET A 121 10.45 -3.23 -1.73
N GLY A 122 10.92 -3.66 -2.90
CA GLY A 122 12.36 -3.71 -3.21
C GLY A 122 12.98 -2.33 -3.49
N LEU A 123 12.17 -1.29 -3.63
CA LEU A 123 12.63 0.04 -4.06
C LEU A 123 12.36 1.14 -3.02
N VAL A 124 11.41 0.93 -2.09
CA VAL A 124 10.96 1.97 -1.15
C VAL A 124 12.11 2.57 -0.36
N GLY A 125 13.02 1.74 0.16
CA GLY A 125 14.19 2.19 0.91
C GLY A 125 15.08 3.15 0.12
N VAL A 126 15.31 2.86 -1.16
CA VAL A 126 16.12 3.69 -2.06
C VAL A 126 15.44 5.02 -2.34
N TYR A 127 14.14 5.01 -2.67
CA TYR A 127 13.40 6.23 -3.00
C TYR A 127 13.22 7.16 -1.80
N THR A 128 13.01 6.61 -0.60
CA THR A 128 12.85 7.43 0.61
C THR A 128 14.18 7.78 1.27
N GLY A 129 15.30 7.21 0.82
CA GLY A 129 16.59 7.31 1.50
C GLY A 129 16.61 6.64 2.89
N ARG A 130 15.77 5.63 3.10
CA ARG A 130 15.58 4.92 4.39
C ARG A 130 15.91 3.43 4.33
N ASP A 131 16.66 3.00 3.32
CA ASP A 131 16.94 1.58 3.05
C ASP A 131 17.44 0.80 4.28
N ALA A 132 18.40 1.37 5.02
CA ALA A 132 18.94 0.76 6.23
C ALA A 132 17.97 0.69 7.42
N GLU A 133 16.84 1.39 7.36
CA GLU A 133 15.82 1.44 8.42
C GLU A 133 14.67 0.46 8.13
N ILE A 134 14.46 0.02 6.88
CA ILE A 134 13.36 -0.88 6.51
C ILE A 134 13.55 -2.23 7.20
N ASP A 135 12.61 -2.55 8.09
CA ASP A 135 12.69 -3.74 8.96
C ASP A 135 11.52 -4.70 8.74
N ALA A 136 10.36 -4.19 8.33
CA ALA A 136 9.16 -5.00 8.17
C ALA A 136 8.21 -4.43 7.12
N HIS A 137 7.43 -5.31 6.49
CA HIS A 137 6.35 -4.92 5.59
C HIS A 137 5.05 -5.60 6.01
N VAL A 138 3.99 -4.82 6.06
CA VAL A 138 2.63 -5.32 6.26
C VAL A 138 1.73 -4.74 5.19
N CYS A 139 0.61 -5.39 4.89
CA CYS A 139 -0.36 -4.84 3.95
C CYS A 139 -1.77 -4.78 4.55
N LEU A 140 -2.56 -3.84 4.06
CA LEU A 140 -3.99 -3.76 4.31
C LEU A 140 -4.70 -3.60 2.98
N GLY A 141 -5.69 -4.45 2.74
CA GLY A 141 -6.48 -4.42 1.52
C GLY A 141 -7.97 -4.32 1.77
N TRP A 142 -8.66 -3.53 0.94
CA TRP A 142 -10.12 -3.39 0.95
C TRP A 142 -10.74 -3.87 -0.38
N SER A 143 -11.76 -4.74 -0.31
CA SER A 143 -12.47 -5.37 -1.44
C SER A 143 -11.49 -6.08 -2.39
N LEU A 144 -11.37 -5.65 -3.67
CA LEU A 144 -10.32 -6.13 -4.58
C LEU A 144 -8.92 -6.08 -3.93
N GLY A 145 -8.60 -4.99 -3.25
CA GLY A 145 -7.34 -4.86 -2.51
C GLY A 145 -7.21 -5.88 -1.38
N GLY A 146 -8.32 -6.28 -0.75
CA GLY A 146 -8.37 -7.33 0.27
C GLY A 146 -8.02 -8.70 -0.30
N HIS A 147 -8.58 -9.04 -1.47
CA HIS A 147 -8.17 -10.26 -2.18
C HIS A 147 -6.70 -10.19 -2.62
N THR A 148 -6.22 -9.03 -3.08
CA THR A 148 -4.79 -8.83 -3.39
C THR A 148 -3.90 -9.00 -2.15
N ALA A 149 -4.32 -8.52 -0.98
CA ALA A 149 -3.59 -8.68 0.28
C ALA A 149 -3.52 -10.16 0.68
N TRP A 150 -4.64 -10.88 0.60
CA TRP A 150 -4.70 -12.32 0.85
C TRP A 150 -3.79 -13.10 -0.12
N TRP A 151 -3.85 -12.79 -1.41
CA TRP A 151 -2.99 -13.38 -2.44
C TRP A 151 -1.50 -13.13 -2.12
N SER A 152 -1.17 -11.89 -1.76
CA SER A 152 0.22 -11.48 -1.50
C SER A 152 0.82 -12.19 -0.28
N LEU A 153 0.01 -12.50 0.74
CA LEU A 153 0.50 -13.17 1.96
C LEU A 153 1.15 -14.54 1.67
N PHE A 154 0.75 -15.23 0.61
CA PHE A 154 1.35 -16.51 0.19
C PHE A 154 2.50 -16.35 -0.81
N GLY A 155 2.49 -15.27 -1.59
CA GLY A 155 3.42 -15.07 -2.71
C GLY A 155 4.60 -14.13 -2.41
N GLU A 156 4.52 -13.33 -1.35
CA GLU A 156 5.52 -12.33 -0.99
C GLU A 156 6.13 -12.65 0.39
N PRO A 157 7.31 -13.30 0.44
CA PRO A 157 7.91 -13.76 1.70
C PRO A 157 8.39 -12.61 2.61
N ARG A 158 8.47 -11.37 2.11
CA ARG A 158 8.82 -10.19 2.91
C ARG A 158 7.63 -9.60 3.68
N LEU A 159 6.40 -10.08 3.50
CA LEU A 159 5.24 -9.63 4.27
C LEU A 159 5.17 -10.33 5.63
N ASP A 160 5.18 -9.54 6.70
CA ASP A 160 5.04 -10.00 8.09
C ASP A 160 3.57 -10.21 8.49
N GLY A 161 2.63 -9.62 7.75
CA GLY A 161 1.21 -9.74 8.05
C GLY A 161 0.31 -8.96 7.09
N ALA A 162 -0.97 -9.30 7.10
CA ALA A 162 -1.99 -8.69 6.27
C ALA A 162 -3.28 -8.43 7.04
N VAL A 163 -3.94 -7.30 6.74
CA VAL A 163 -5.32 -7.01 7.12
C VAL A 163 -6.20 -7.11 5.87
N VAL A 164 -7.13 -8.06 5.88
CA VAL A 164 -7.97 -8.39 4.73
C VAL A 164 -9.41 -7.97 5.02
N VAL A 165 -9.89 -6.93 4.34
CA VAL A 165 -11.27 -6.46 4.41
C VAL A 165 -11.97 -6.77 3.09
N VAL A 166 -12.78 -7.83 3.06
CA VAL A 166 -13.52 -8.29 1.88
C VAL A 166 -15.01 -8.24 2.18
N GLY A 167 -15.79 -7.75 1.21
CA GLY A 167 -17.25 -7.62 1.26
C GLY A 167 -17.79 -7.22 -0.10
#